data_AF-A0AAD1YP38-F1
#
_entry.id   AF-A0AAD1YP38-F1
#
_cell.length_a   1.000
_cell.length_b   1.000
_cell.length_c   1.000
_cell.angle_alpha   90.00
_cell.angle_beta   90.00
_cell.angle_gamma   90.00
#
_symmetry.space_group_name_H-M   'P 1'
#
loop_
_entity.id
_entity.type
_entity.pdbx_description
1 polymer ?
#
loop_
_entity_poly.entity_id
_entity_poly.type
_entity_poly.pdbx_seq_one_letter_code
_entity_poly.pdbx_strand_id
1 'polypeptide(L)'
;MLEGAKRDTYPVGCAFDESIVHHEYFKENPDYQNPAHNTKYGVYKERCGLDNVMMSWGHDDYMYLVAKENKSTLPSAGLFIIRYHSFYALHRSGAYKHLMNEEDEENLKWVQIFNKYDLYSKSKVRVDVEKVKPYYLSLIEKYFPATLRW
;
A
#
# COMPACT_ATOMS: atom_id res chain seq x y z
N MET A 1 25.82 0.89 4.74
CA MET A 1 24.51 1.49 5.08
C MET A 1 23.52 1.08 4.00
N LEU A 2 22.73 0.03 4.24
CA LEU A 2 21.49 -0.20 3.50
C LEU A 2 20.39 0.38 4.40
N GLU A 3 20.19 1.69 4.31
CA GLU A 3 19.06 2.34 4.98
C GLU A 3 17.77 1.91 4.26
N GLY A 4 17.09 0.92 4.84
CA GLY A 4 15.69 0.60 4.60
C GLY A 4 15.36 0.03 3.22
N ALA A 5 15.29 -1.30 3.11
CA ALA A 5 14.47 -1.94 2.10
C ALA A 5 12.99 -1.56 2.35
N LYS A 6 12.56 -0.43 1.82
CA LYS A 6 11.15 -0.14 1.59
C LYS A 6 10.67 -1.17 0.58
N ARG A 7 9.83 -2.10 1.03
CA ARG A 7 9.24 -3.09 0.12
C ARG A 7 8.08 -2.42 -0.59
N ASP A 8 8.38 -1.87 -1.76
CA ASP A 8 7.34 -1.45 -2.69
C ASP A 8 6.45 -2.66 -3.01
N THR A 9 5.14 -2.45 -2.98
CA THR A 9 4.16 -3.49 -3.30
C THR A 9 3.76 -3.41 -4.77
N TYR A 10 3.34 -4.54 -5.32
CA TYR A 10 2.92 -4.67 -6.72
C TYR A 10 1.82 -5.72 -6.86
N PRO A 11 0.95 -5.62 -7.88
CA PRO A 11 -0.02 -6.67 -8.18
C PRO A 11 0.68 -7.97 -8.56
N VAL A 12 0.22 -9.09 -8.01
CA VAL A 12 0.60 -10.44 -8.48
C VAL A 12 -0.47 -10.97 -9.43
N GLY A 13 -0.16 -11.97 -10.27
CA GLY A 13 -1.15 -12.54 -11.20
C GLY A 13 -1.47 -11.68 -12.44
N CYS A 14 -0.72 -10.59 -12.67
CA CYS A 14 -0.66 -9.87 -13.95
C CYS A 14 0.79 -9.41 -14.22
N ALA A 15 1.04 -8.88 -15.42
CA ALA A 15 2.39 -8.48 -15.82
C ALA A 15 3.03 -7.50 -14.83
N PHE A 16 4.27 -7.78 -14.45
CA PHE A 16 5.09 -6.85 -13.67
C PHE A 16 5.45 -5.64 -14.55
N ASP A 17 5.17 -4.43 -14.07
CA ASP A 17 5.48 -3.20 -14.77
C ASP A 17 6.96 -2.83 -14.57
N GLU A 18 7.59 -2.24 -15.58
CA GLU A 18 9.02 -1.85 -15.55
C GLU A 18 9.32 -0.76 -14.51
N SER A 19 8.30 -0.04 -14.03
CA SER A 19 8.44 0.96 -12.98
C SER A 19 8.63 0.39 -11.57
N ILE A 20 8.46 -0.92 -11.38
CA ILE A 20 8.73 -1.57 -10.09
C ILE A 20 10.26 -1.59 -9.85
N VAL A 21 10.67 -1.23 -8.64
CA VAL A 21 12.09 -1.17 -8.27
C VAL A 21 12.73 -2.56 -8.43
N HIS A 22 13.88 -2.60 -9.10
CA HIS A 22 14.62 -3.81 -9.44
C HIS A 22 13.83 -4.82 -10.29
N HIS A 23 13.08 -4.31 -11.28
CA HIS A 23 12.27 -5.10 -12.19
C HIS A 23 13.03 -6.29 -12.84
N GLU A 24 14.33 -6.14 -13.08
CA GLU A 24 15.17 -7.16 -13.71
C GLU A 24 15.13 -8.53 -13.03
N TYR A 25 14.90 -8.58 -11.70
CA TYR A 25 14.83 -9.84 -10.95
C TYR A 25 13.50 -10.58 -11.10
N PHE A 26 12.44 -9.95 -11.65
CA PHE A 26 11.19 -10.67 -11.91
C PHE A 26 11.35 -11.79 -12.93
N LYS A 27 12.40 -11.78 -13.76
CA LYS A 27 12.70 -12.87 -14.69
C LYS A 27 12.88 -14.23 -13.99
N GLU A 28 13.22 -14.23 -12.71
CA GLU A 28 13.36 -15.43 -11.88
C GLU A 28 12.04 -15.86 -11.22
N ASN A 29 11.01 -15.02 -11.25
CA ASN A 29 9.69 -15.35 -10.73
C ASN A 29 8.97 -16.29 -11.73
N PRO A 30 8.43 -17.45 -11.29
CA PRO A 30 7.71 -18.36 -12.18
C PRO A 30 6.52 -17.72 -12.90
N ASP A 31 5.89 -16.69 -12.32
CA ASP A 31 4.78 -15.97 -12.94
C ASP A 31 5.20 -15.11 -14.14
N TYR A 32 6.47 -14.73 -14.25
CA TYR A 32 6.97 -13.87 -15.34
C TYR A 32 6.82 -14.52 -16.72
N GLN A 33 7.01 -15.84 -16.79
CA GLN A 33 6.86 -16.61 -18.03
C GLN A 33 5.51 -17.31 -18.15
N ASN A 34 4.65 -17.20 -17.13
CA ASN A 34 3.35 -17.84 -17.13
C ASN A 34 2.34 -17.04 -17.98
N PRO A 35 1.81 -17.58 -19.09
CA PRO A 35 0.87 -16.86 -19.96
C PRO A 35 -0.44 -16.47 -19.26
N ALA A 36 -0.81 -17.15 -18.16
CA ALA A 36 -1.96 -16.76 -17.36
C ALA A 36 -1.72 -15.48 -16.55
N HIS A 37 -0.46 -15.18 -16.20
CA HIS A 37 -0.08 -14.13 -15.25
C HIS A 37 0.78 -13.03 -15.87
N ASN A 38 1.32 -13.19 -17.09
CA ASN A 38 2.25 -12.22 -17.69
C ASN A 38 1.62 -11.30 -18.75
N THR A 39 0.29 -11.24 -18.82
CA THR A 39 -0.44 -10.29 -19.67
C THR A 39 -0.85 -9.05 -18.87
N LYS A 40 -1.24 -7.97 -19.56
CA LYS A 40 -1.66 -6.70 -18.95
C LYS A 40 -2.70 -6.89 -17.82
N TYR A 41 -3.67 -7.78 -18.03
CA TYR A 41 -4.72 -8.06 -17.06
C TYR A 41 -4.48 -9.35 -16.28
N GLY A 42 -3.78 -10.33 -16.85
CA GLY A 42 -3.55 -11.63 -16.23
C GLY A 42 -4.86 -12.27 -15.76
N VAL A 43 -4.98 -12.50 -14.45
CA VAL A 43 -6.21 -13.06 -13.83
C VAL A 43 -7.31 -12.02 -13.57
N TYR A 44 -7.03 -10.72 -13.77
CA TYR A 44 -7.95 -9.63 -13.44
C TYR A 44 -8.83 -9.20 -14.60
N LYS A 45 -9.91 -8.48 -14.27
CA LYS A 45 -10.73 -7.75 -15.24
C LYS A 45 -10.30 -6.28 -15.29
N GLU A 46 -10.55 -5.64 -16.42
CA GLU A 46 -10.40 -4.19 -16.54
C GLU A 46 -11.26 -3.46 -15.50
N ARG A 47 -10.67 -2.43 -14.86
CA ARG A 47 -11.30 -1.58 -13.83
C ARG A 47 -12.00 -2.39 -12.72
N CYS A 48 -11.43 -3.52 -12.32
CA CYS A 48 -12.00 -4.39 -11.30
C CYS A 48 -11.98 -3.77 -9.89
N GLY A 49 -11.23 -2.70 -9.67
CA GLY A 49 -11.01 -2.12 -8.35
C GLY A 49 -9.81 -2.76 -7.67
N LEU A 50 -8.96 -1.95 -7.03
CA LEU A 50 -7.76 -2.44 -6.35
C LEU A 50 -8.10 -3.38 -5.18
N ASP A 51 -9.30 -3.26 -4.61
CA ASP A 51 -9.79 -4.18 -3.59
C ASP A 51 -9.91 -5.63 -4.07
N ASN A 52 -10.12 -5.82 -5.38
CA ASN A 52 -10.17 -7.11 -6.07
C ASN A 52 -8.83 -7.54 -6.68
N VAL A 53 -7.76 -6.75 -6.47
CA VAL A 53 -6.41 -7.07 -6.92
C VAL A 53 -5.63 -7.69 -5.77
N MET A 54 -5.00 -8.84 -6.03
CA MET A 54 -4.07 -9.43 -5.08
C MET A 54 -2.74 -8.68 -5.16
N MET A 55 -2.34 -8.05 -4.07
CA MET A 55 -1.04 -7.39 -3.95
C MET A 55 0.01 -8.37 -3.41
N SER A 56 1.27 -8.10 -3.71
CA SER A 56 2.39 -8.78 -3.05
C SER A 56 2.26 -8.63 -1.54
N TRP A 57 2.23 -9.76 -0.81
CA TRP A 57 1.97 -9.77 0.63
C TRP A 57 3.00 -8.97 1.43
N GLY A 58 2.53 -8.11 2.33
CA GLY A 58 3.37 -7.20 3.10
C GLY A 58 2.63 -6.50 4.23
N HIS A 59 3.25 -5.47 4.80
CA HIS A 59 2.70 -4.73 5.93
C HIS A 59 1.45 -3.93 5.55
N ASP A 60 1.34 -3.46 4.30
CA ASP A 60 0.18 -2.74 3.78
C ASP A 60 -1.13 -3.53 3.96
N ASP A 61 -1.23 -4.71 3.33
CA ASP A 61 -2.42 -5.57 3.41
C ASP A 61 -2.62 -6.11 4.83
N TYR A 62 -1.55 -6.50 5.52
CA TYR A 62 -1.65 -6.97 6.91
C TYR A 62 -2.26 -5.91 7.82
N MET A 63 -1.76 -4.67 7.78
CA MET A 63 -2.28 -3.60 8.64
C MET A 63 -3.68 -3.14 8.23
N TYR A 64 -4.01 -3.19 6.93
CA TYR A 64 -5.37 -2.98 6.47
C TYR A 64 -6.33 -4.02 7.06
N LEU A 65 -5.95 -5.31 7.05
CA LEU A 65 -6.74 -6.39 7.63
C LEU A 65 -6.86 -6.24 9.16
N VAL A 66 -5.78 -5.93 9.87
CA VAL A 66 -5.82 -5.65 11.31
C VAL A 66 -6.80 -4.51 11.61
N ALA A 67 -6.75 -3.40 10.87
CA ALA A 67 -7.67 -2.29 11.08
C ALA A 67 -9.13 -2.68 10.80
N LYS A 68 -9.38 -3.41 9.70
CA LYS A 68 -10.71 -3.85 9.28
C LYS A 68 -11.32 -4.88 10.26
N GLU A 69 -10.57 -5.91 10.61
CA GLU A 69 -11.02 -7.01 11.48
C GLU A 69 -11.17 -6.60 12.96
N ASN A 70 -10.49 -5.53 13.38
CA ASN A 70 -10.71 -4.88 14.68
C ASN A 70 -11.78 -3.78 14.62
N LYS A 71 -12.49 -3.63 13.50
CA LYS A 71 -13.59 -2.66 13.32
C LYS A 71 -13.16 -1.23 13.62
N SER A 72 -11.96 -0.85 13.17
CA SER A 72 -11.49 0.53 13.26
C SER A 72 -12.50 1.49 12.63
N THR A 73 -12.65 2.68 13.21
CA THR A 73 -13.51 3.76 12.70
C THR A 73 -12.73 4.77 11.86
N LEU A 74 -11.53 4.41 11.40
CA LEU A 74 -10.80 5.22 10.43
C LEU A 74 -11.66 5.45 9.17
N PRO A 75 -11.59 6.66 8.57
CA PRO A 75 -12.29 6.92 7.32
C PRO A 75 -11.73 6.03 6.20
N SER A 76 -12.53 5.79 5.15
CA SER A 76 -12.14 4.97 3.99
C SER A 76 -10.81 5.41 3.39
N ALA A 77 -10.59 6.71 3.24
CA ALA A 77 -9.32 7.27 2.77
C ALA A 77 -8.11 6.88 3.65
N GLY A 78 -8.30 6.78 4.96
CA GLY A 78 -7.24 6.34 5.89
C GLY A 78 -6.88 4.86 5.70
N LEU A 79 -7.90 4.00 5.53
CA LEU A 79 -7.69 2.58 5.22
C LEU A 79 -7.05 2.38 3.84
N PHE A 80 -7.44 3.19 2.85
CA PHE A 80 -6.86 3.19 1.51
C PHE A 80 -5.37 3.56 1.53
N ILE A 81 -5.00 4.60 2.31
CA ILE A 81 -3.60 4.96 2.54
C ILE A 81 -2.83 3.78 3.14
N ILE A 82 -3.33 3.17 4.22
CA ILE A 82 -2.65 2.03 4.88
C ILE A 82 -2.39 0.91 3.86
N ARG A 83 -3.38 0.58 3.03
CA ARG A 83 -3.31 -0.56 2.11
C ARG A 83 -2.45 -0.33 0.86
N TYR A 84 -2.22 0.92 0.45
CA TYR A 84 -1.56 1.19 -0.84
C TYR A 84 -0.41 2.20 -0.77
N HIS A 85 0.05 2.60 0.42
CA HIS A 85 1.16 3.55 0.57
C HIS A 85 2.51 3.02 0.10
N SER A 86 2.66 1.70 -0.05
CA SER A 86 3.86 1.08 -0.63
C SER A 86 3.71 0.81 -2.13
N PHE A 87 2.56 1.09 -2.76
CA PHE A 87 2.34 0.79 -4.17
C PHE A 87 2.89 1.89 -5.10
N TYR A 88 4.21 2.09 -5.08
CA TYR A 88 4.89 3.19 -5.77
C TYR A 88 4.71 3.16 -7.29
N ALA A 89 4.69 1.97 -7.91
CA ALA A 89 4.44 1.85 -9.35
C ALA A 89 3.11 2.54 -9.75
N LEU A 90 2.09 2.47 -8.89
CA LEU A 90 0.84 3.20 -9.09
C LEU A 90 0.97 4.68 -8.71
N HIS A 91 1.19 5.00 -7.43
CA HIS A 91 0.98 6.37 -6.95
C HIS A 91 2.11 7.35 -7.31
N ARG A 92 3.28 6.84 -7.70
CA ARG A 92 4.42 7.65 -8.17
C ARG A 92 4.61 7.56 -9.69
N SER A 93 4.54 6.36 -10.26
CA SER A 93 4.85 6.15 -11.69
C SER A 93 3.61 6.10 -12.58
N GLY A 94 2.41 5.99 -12.02
CA GLY A 94 1.15 5.99 -12.76
C GLY A 94 0.82 4.69 -13.49
N ALA A 95 1.55 3.60 -13.20
CA ALA A 95 1.27 2.26 -13.71
C ALA A 95 -0.02 1.69 -13.10
N TYR A 96 -0.52 0.59 -13.67
CA TYR A 96 -1.68 -0.17 -13.15
C TYR A 96 -3.03 0.55 -13.07
N LYS A 97 -3.17 1.75 -13.65
CA LYS A 97 -4.46 2.48 -13.71
C LYS A 97 -5.58 1.71 -14.39
N HIS A 98 -5.26 0.74 -15.25
CA HIS A 98 -6.26 -0.13 -15.90
C HIS A 98 -6.96 -1.09 -14.93
N LEU A 99 -6.47 -1.24 -13.70
CA LEU A 99 -7.10 -2.04 -12.65
C LEU A 99 -7.98 -1.20 -11.69
N MET A 100 -7.78 0.11 -11.67
CA MET A 100 -8.50 1.02 -10.76
C MET A 100 -9.96 1.22 -11.17
N ASN A 101 -10.84 1.31 -10.17
CA ASN A 101 -12.20 1.82 -10.33
C ASN A 101 -12.29 3.32 -9.99
N GLU A 102 -13.48 3.91 -10.04
CA GLU A 102 -13.69 5.34 -9.76
C GLU A 102 -13.32 5.73 -8.31
N GLU A 103 -13.64 4.87 -7.33
CA GLU A 103 -13.31 5.11 -5.92
C GLU A 103 -11.79 5.11 -5.68
N ASP A 104 -11.06 4.21 -6.35
CA ASP A 104 -9.60 4.16 -6.28
C ASP A 104 -8.98 5.45 -6.85
N GLU A 105 -9.52 5.95 -7.97
CA GLU A 105 -9.08 7.19 -8.62
C GLU A 105 -9.28 8.39 -7.70
N GLU A 106 -10.42 8.47 -7.02
CA GLU A 106 -10.70 9.53 -6.04
C GLU A 106 -9.77 9.45 -4.82
N ASN A 107 -9.43 8.24 -4.37
CA ASN A 107 -8.58 8.03 -3.19
C ASN A 107 -7.08 8.14 -3.48
N LEU A 108 -6.64 8.00 -4.73
CA LEU A 108 -5.23 8.09 -5.12
C LEU A 108 -4.56 9.38 -4.65
N LYS A 109 -5.29 10.50 -4.68
CA LYS A 109 -4.81 11.81 -4.19
C LYS A 109 -4.39 11.77 -2.71
N TRP A 110 -5.05 10.98 -1.88
CA TRP A 110 -4.76 10.87 -0.46
C TRP A 110 -3.45 10.12 -0.21
N VAL A 111 -3.19 9.06 -0.98
CA VAL A 111 -1.91 8.33 -0.94
C VAL A 111 -0.77 9.24 -1.37
N GLN A 112 -0.96 10.02 -2.45
CA GLN A 112 0.06 10.96 -2.93
C GLN A 112 0.37 12.07 -1.92
N ILE A 113 -0.63 12.55 -1.18
CA ILE A 113 -0.43 13.52 -0.09
C ILE A 113 0.33 12.85 1.07
N PHE A 114 -0.13 11.68 1.52
CA PHE A 114 0.50 10.94 2.62
C PHE A 114 1.97 10.60 2.32
N ASN A 115 2.26 10.17 1.09
CA ASN A 115 3.60 9.75 0.67
C ASN A 115 4.66 10.84 0.86
N LYS A 116 4.29 12.12 0.74
CA LYS A 116 5.19 13.24 1.04
C LYS A 116 5.65 13.22 2.49
N TYR A 117 4.73 12.95 3.42
CA TYR A 117 5.04 12.86 4.85
C TYR A 117 5.79 11.58 5.18
N ASP A 118 5.39 10.41 4.67
CA ASP A 118 6.13 9.16 4.89
C ASP A 118 7.58 9.31 4.40
N LEU A 119 7.79 9.79 3.17
CA LEU A 119 9.12 9.85 2.58
C LEU A 119 10.01 10.91 3.22
N TYR A 120 9.50 12.15 3.37
CA TYR A 120 10.33 13.31 3.68
C TYR A 120 10.34 13.72 5.15
N SER A 121 9.57 13.05 6.03
CA SER A 121 9.70 13.25 7.49
C SER A 121 10.81 12.40 8.11
N LYS A 122 11.46 11.50 7.35
CA LYS A 122 12.56 10.66 7.83
C LYS A 122 13.76 11.54 8.15
N SER A 123 14.08 11.65 9.45
CA SER A 123 15.12 12.53 9.97
C SER A 123 16.02 11.79 10.95
N LYS A 124 17.28 12.22 11.03
CA LYS A 124 18.21 11.78 12.08
C LYS A 124 17.83 12.35 13.45
N VAL A 125 17.15 13.48 13.48
CA VAL A 125 16.62 14.09 14.70
C VAL A 125 15.35 13.34 15.08
N ARG A 126 15.34 12.72 16.26
CA ARG A 126 14.20 11.96 16.77
C ARG A 126 13.18 12.89 17.42
N VAL A 127 11.92 12.55 17.26
CA VAL A 127 10.81 13.19 17.98
C VAL A 127 10.87 12.80 19.46
N ASP A 128 10.59 13.75 20.35
CA ASP A 128 10.35 13.46 21.76
C ASP A 128 9.02 12.71 21.91
N VAL A 129 9.13 11.39 22.12
CA VAL A 129 7.98 10.48 22.16
C VAL A 129 7.04 10.81 23.32
N GLU A 130 7.57 11.13 24.51
CA GLU A 130 6.73 11.40 25.68
C GLU A 130 5.92 12.69 25.51
N LYS A 131 6.48 13.68 24.80
CA LYS A 131 5.76 14.91 24.47
C LYS A 131 4.56 14.68 23.54
N VAL A 132 4.69 13.80 22.54
CA VAL A 132 3.64 13.58 21.52
C VAL A 132 2.66 12.45 21.87
N LYS A 133 3.07 11.54 22.76
CA LYS A 133 2.31 10.35 23.13
C LYS A 133 0.88 10.63 23.61
N PRO A 134 0.58 11.64 24.47
CA PRO A 134 -0.80 11.91 24.88
C PRO A 134 -1.72 12.24 23.71
N TYR A 135 -1.21 12.96 22.71
CA TYR A 135 -1.97 13.29 21.50
C TYR A 135 -2.29 12.02 20.70
N TYR A 136 -1.28 11.19 20.40
CA TYR A 136 -1.50 9.96 19.62
C TYR A 136 -2.35 8.93 20.35
N LEU A 137 -2.25 8.82 21.68
CA LEU A 137 -3.11 7.94 22.47
C LEU A 137 -4.58 8.35 22.36
N SER A 138 -4.88 9.65 22.39
CA SER A 138 -6.27 10.12 22.20
C SER A 138 -6.83 9.82 20.81
N LEU A 139 -5.98 9.82 19.78
CA LEU A 139 -6.37 9.38 18.43
C LEU A 139 -6.56 7.87 18.34
N ILE A 140 -5.70 7.08 18.99
CA ILE A 140 -5.83 5.62 19.04
C ILE A 140 -7.16 5.25 19.71
N GLU A 141 -7.47 5.84 20.87
CA GLU A 141 -8.73 5.62 21.59
C GLU A 141 -9.96 6.02 20.75
N LYS A 142 -9.85 7.09 19.96
CA LYS A 142 -10.93 7.52 19.07
C LYS A 142 -11.20 6.54 17.92
N TYR A 143 -10.16 5.95 17.34
CA TYR A 143 -10.26 5.22 16.07
C TYR A 143 -10.14 3.70 16.17
N PHE A 144 -9.70 3.17 17.32
CA PHE A 144 -9.45 1.76 17.54
C PHE A 144 -10.00 1.32 18.90
N PRO A 145 -10.42 0.05 19.05
CA PRO A 145 -10.76 -0.49 20.36
C PRO A 145 -9.51 -0.57 21.24
N ALA A 146 -9.73 -0.61 22.57
CA ALA A 146 -8.64 -0.63 23.55
C ALA A 146 -7.66 -1.81 23.39
N THR A 147 -8.12 -2.94 22.85
CA THR A 147 -7.31 -4.12 22.58
C THR A 147 -7.50 -4.55 21.13
N LEU A 148 -6.38 -4.81 20.43
CA LEU A 148 -6.37 -5.27 19.04
C LEU A 148 -5.99 -6.75 18.96
N ARG A 149 -6.61 -7.44 18.00
CA ARG A 149 -6.18 -8.75 17.51
C ARG A 149 -5.19 -8.54 16.36
N TRP A 150 -4.01 -9.11 16.50
CA TRP A 150 -2.92 -9.05 15.52
C TRP A 150 -2.82 -10.38 14.80
#